data_AF-A0A6C9QGM5-F1
#
_entry.id   AF-A0A6C9QGM5-F1
#
_cell.length_a   1.000
_cell.length_b   1.000
_cell.length_c   1.000
_cell.angle_alpha   90.00
_cell.angle_beta   90.00
_cell.angle_gamma   90.00
#
_symmetry.space_group_name_H-M   'P 1'
#
loop_
_entity.id
_entity.type
_entity.pdbx_description
1 polymer ?
#
loop_
_entity_poly.entity_id
_entity_poly.type
_entity_poly.pdbx_seq_one_letter_code
_entity_poly.pdbx_strand_id
1 'polypeptide(L)' 'MDHAIYTAMGAASQTLNQQAVTASNVANGSEPGCRARRNDLRAV' A
#
# COMPACT_ATOMS: atom_id res chain seq x y z
N MET A 1 18.79 -11.36 -14.74
CA MET A 1 18.14 -10.03 -14.76
C MET A 1 16.62 -10.11 -14.60
N ASP A 2 15.95 -11.18 -15.04
CA ASP A 2 14.49 -11.36 -14.84
C ASP A 2 13.97 -11.36 -13.39
N HIS A 3 14.65 -12.08 -12.48
CA HIS A 3 14.17 -12.21 -11.10
C HIS A 3 14.17 -10.90 -10.31
N ALA A 4 15.20 -10.06 -10.49
CA ALA A 4 15.27 -8.78 -9.79
C ALA A 4 14.18 -7.81 -10.26
N ILE A 5 13.84 -7.83 -11.55
CA ILE A 5 12.74 -7.02 -12.09
C ILE A 5 11.39 -7.57 -11.61
N TYR A 6 11.19 -8.88 -11.56
CA TYR A 6 9.95 -9.46 -11.04
C TYR A 6 9.74 -9.16 -9.54
N THR A 7 10.80 -9.27 -8.73
CA THR A 7 10.78 -8.88 -7.31
C THR A 7 10.54 -7.37 -7.14
N ALA A 8 11.20 -6.54 -7.95
CA ALA A 8 10.99 -5.09 -7.93
C ALA A 8 9.57 -4.69 -8.36
N MET A 9 8.99 -5.38 -9.37
CA MET A 9 7.61 -5.18 -9.79
C MET A 9 6.60 -5.65 -8.73
N GLY A 10 6.87 -6.76 -8.04
CA GLY A 10 6.08 -7.22 -6.90
C GLY A 10 6.09 -6.21 -5.75
N ALA A 11 7.27 -5.68 -5.41
CA ALA A 11 7.42 -4.64 -4.40
C ALA A 11 6.78 -3.31 -4.83
N ALA A 12 6.85 -2.94 -6.12
CA ALA A 12 6.19 -1.75 -6.66
C ALA A 12 4.66 -1.86 -6.59
N SER A 13 4.09 -3.01 -6.97
CA SER A 13 2.65 -3.29 -6.86
C SER A 13 2.16 -3.22 -5.41
N GLN A 14 2.95 -3.77 -4.48
CA GLN A 14 2.71 -3.64 -3.05
C GLN A 14 2.74 -2.17 -2.61
N THR A 15 3.73 -1.40 -3.05
CA THR A 15 3.88 0.02 -2.72
C THR A 15 2.71 0.85 -3.23
N LEU A 16 2.22 0.58 -4.45
CA LEU A 16 1.04 1.24 -5.01
C LEU A 16 -0.22 0.93 -4.20
N ASN A 17 -0.39 -0.32 -3.75
CA ASN A 17 -1.47 -0.67 -2.82
C ASN A 17 -1.38 0.12 -1.50
N GLN A 18 -0.17 0.32 -0.98
CA GLN A 18 0.02 1.11 0.24
C GLN A 18 -0.32 2.58 0.07
N GLN A 19 0.04 3.14 -1.08
CA GLN A 19 -0.33 4.50 -1.43
C GLN A 19 -1.84 4.64 -1.55
N ALA A 20 -2.53 3.67 -2.17
CA ALA A 20 -3.99 3.71 -2.29
C ALA A 20 -4.71 3.66 -0.93
N VAL A 21 -4.26 2.80 -0.02
CA VAL A 21 -4.81 2.72 1.34
C VAL A 21 -4.53 4.00 2.13
N THR A 22 -3.33 4.55 2.01
CA THR A 22 -2.96 5.81 2.67
C THR A 22 -3.79 6.97 2.14
N ALA A 23 -3.95 7.08 0.81
CA ALA A 23 -4.78 8.09 0.19
C ALA A 23 -6.24 8.00 0.63
N SER A 24 -6.79 6.78 0.71
CA SER A 24 -8.16 6.56 1.21
C SER A 24 -8.30 6.96 2.69
N ASN A 25 -7.31 6.67 3.53
CA ASN A 25 -7.34 7.09 4.93
C ASN A 25 -7.29 8.61 5.09
N VAL A 26 -6.49 9.30 4.26
CA VAL A 26 -6.39 10.77 4.31
C VAL A 26 -7.67 11.41 3.76
N ALA A 27 -8.23 10.87 2.67
CA ALA A 27 -9.48 11.34 2.09
C ALA A 27 -10.66 11.20 3.07
N ASN A 28 -10.71 10.08 3.80
CA ASN A 28 -11.82 9.73 4.67
C ASN A 28 -11.55 10.08 6.15
N GLY A 29 -10.36 10.58 6.49
CA GLY A 29 -9.94 10.79 7.88
C GLY A 29 -10.76 11.84 8.63
N SER A 30 -11.44 12.72 7.90
CA SER A 30 -12.33 13.75 8.46
C SER A 30 -13.76 13.25 8.70
N GLU A 31 -14.09 12.02 8.30
CA GLU A 31 -15.44 11.45 8.45
C GLU A 31 -15.64 10.88 9.86
N PRO A 32 -16.72 11.25 10.58
CA PRO A 32 -17.00 10.71 11.91
C PRO A 32 -17.11 9.18 11.90
N GLY A 33 -16.25 8.50 12.65
CA GLY A 33 -16.23 7.04 12.75
C GLY A 33 -15.25 6.33 11.80
N CYS A 34 -14.48 7.09 11.00
CA CYS A 34 -13.43 6.53 10.14
C CYS A 34 -12.32 5.84 10.97
N ARG A 35 -11.89 4.66 10.52
CA ARG A 35 -10.78 3.89 11.12
C ARG A 35 -9.69 3.71 10.07
N ALA A 36 -8.49 4.18 10.38
CA ALA A 36 -7.34 4.04 9.49
C ALA A 36 -7.05 2.56 9.21
N ARG A 37 -6.97 2.19 7.92
CA ARG A 37 -6.54 0.86 7.49
C ARG A 37 -5.04 0.86 7.21
N ARG A 38 -4.31 -0.16 7.63
CA ARG A 38 -2.89 -0.31 7.32
C ARG A 38 -2.71 -1.66 6.65
N ASN A 39 -1.96 -1.69 5.56
CA ASN A 39 -1.43 -2.95 5.03
C ASN A 39 0.03 -3.00 5.49
N ASP A 40 0.42 -4.06 6.19
CA ASP A 40 1.82 -4.26 6.57
C ASP A 40 2.51 -5.10 5.49
N LEU A 41 3.66 -4.60 5.02
CA LEU A 41 4.49 -5.30 4.05
C LEU A 41 5.20 -6.45 4.76
N ARG A 42 4.95 -7.68 4.32
CA ARG A 42 5.71 -8.86 4.74
C ARG A 42 6.88 -9.04 3.79
N ALA A 43 8.08 -9.25 4.33
CA ALA A 43 9.29 -9.46 3.54
C ALA A 43 9.08 -10.64 2.56
N VAL A 44 9.47 -10.42 1.30
CA VAL A 44 9.42 -11.39 0.19
C VAL A 44 10.65 -12.28 0.18
#